data_AF-A0A7K0PK85-F1
#
_entry.id   AF-A0A7K0PK85-F1
#
_cell.length_a   1.000
_cell.length_b   1.000
_cell.length_c   1.000
_cell.angle_alpha   90.00
_cell.angle_beta   90.00
_cell.angle_gamma   90.00
#
_symmetry.space_group_name_H-M   'P 1'
#
loop_
_entity.id
_entity.type
_entity.pdbx_description
1 polymer ?
#
loop_
_entity_poly.entity_id
_entity_poly.type
_entity_poly.pdbx_seq_one_letter_code
_entity_poly.pdbx_strand_id
1 'polypeptide(L)'
;MTDRPYTAEQVDAAVREISEPGRLRRAEEVVTHAVPNLQRIIDGALHDGGWFSQGHEQQIGQASAEPDPQMREARLHALVADESRLAMLVGVTVGFALARELAAPGTAAAEADPTPEHDQDGAPPA
;
A
#
# COMPACT_ATOMS: atom_id res chain seq x y z
N MET A 1 -7.21 1.08 20.82
CA MET A 1 -5.88 1.71 20.98
C MET A 1 -5.86 2.94 20.08
N THR A 2 -5.49 4.10 20.63
CA THR A 2 -5.63 5.41 20.00
C THR A 2 -4.89 5.48 18.66
N ASP A 3 -5.64 5.64 17.57
CA ASP A 3 -5.11 5.98 16.24
C ASP A 3 -4.48 7.38 16.34
N ARG A 4 -3.19 7.43 16.66
CA ARG A 4 -2.46 8.68 16.78
C ARG A 4 -1.98 9.02 15.37
N PRO A 5 -2.52 10.07 14.71
CA PRO A 5 -2.06 10.42 13.38
C PRO A 5 -0.58 10.77 13.44
N TYR A 6 0.21 10.19 12.53
CA TYR A 6 1.63 10.53 12.37
C TYR A 6 1.76 12.01 12.00
N THR A 7 2.77 12.70 12.54
CA THR A 7 3.09 14.07 12.14
C THR A 7 3.82 14.08 10.79
N ALA A 8 3.79 15.20 10.07
CA ALA A 8 4.54 15.36 8.81
C ALA A 8 6.04 15.09 9.00
N GLU A 9 6.62 15.53 10.11
CA GLU A 9 8.03 15.29 10.46
C GLU A 9 8.36 13.81 10.65
N GLN A 10 7.43 13.04 11.23
CA GLN A 10 7.57 11.58 11.36
C GLN A 10 7.51 10.89 10.00
N VAL A 11 6.63 11.36 9.11
CA VAL A 11 6.55 10.86 7.73
C VAL A 11 7.85 11.16 6.97
N ASP A 12 8.36 12.39 7.04
CA ASP A 12 9.61 12.78 6.37
C ASP A 12 10.82 12.00 6.91
N ALA A 13 10.86 11.73 8.22
CA ALA A 13 11.90 10.89 8.82
C ALA A 13 11.84 9.45 8.28
N ALA A 14 10.65 8.86 8.20
CA ALA A 14 10.46 7.52 7.63
C ALA A 14 10.84 7.47 6.14
N VAL A 15 10.55 8.52 5.36
CA VAL A 15 10.94 8.63 3.95
C VAL A 15 12.46 8.68 3.79
N ARG A 16 13.17 9.43 4.63
CA ARG A 16 14.65 9.40 4.63
C ARG A 16 15.16 8.00 4.95
N GLU A 17 14.60 7.37 5.97
CA GLU A 17 15.04 6.04 6.38
C GLU A 17 14.82 4.96 5.32
N ILE A 18 13.68 4.94 4.61
CA ILE A 18 13.43 3.94 3.56
C ILE A 18 14.29 4.17 2.32
N SER A 19 14.78 5.40 2.12
CA SER A 19 15.70 5.76 1.02
C SER A 19 17.11 5.21 1.22
N GLU A 20 17.43 4.69 2.41
CA GLU A 20 18.70 4.01 2.67
C GLU A 20 18.87 2.78 1.77
N PRO A 21 20.07 2.56 1.18
CA PRO A 21 20.31 1.45 0.28
C PRO A 21 19.88 0.10 0.87
N GLY A 22 18.99 -0.60 0.16
CA GLY A 22 18.55 -1.96 0.50
C GLY A 22 17.43 -2.06 1.54
N ARG A 23 16.98 -0.97 2.17
CA ARG A 23 15.77 -1.02 3.03
C ARG A 23 14.50 -1.18 2.19
N LEU A 24 14.39 -0.45 1.09
CA LEU A 24 13.29 -0.63 0.15
C LEU A 24 13.26 -2.04 -0.46
N ARG A 25 14.42 -2.57 -0.86
CA ARG A 25 14.53 -3.93 -1.43
C ARG A 25 14.00 -5.01 -0.50
N ARG A 26 14.31 -4.94 0.80
CA ARG A 26 13.76 -5.87 1.79
C ARG A 26 12.25 -5.76 1.92
N ALA A 27 11.68 -4.56 1.81
CA ALA A 27 10.23 -4.38 1.78
C ALA A 27 9.60 -4.97 0.51
N GLU A 28 10.26 -4.81 -0.65
CA GLU A 28 9.82 -5.38 -1.93
C GLU A 28 9.79 -6.92 -1.90
N GLU A 29 10.82 -7.56 -1.34
CA GLU A 29 10.91 -9.02 -1.20
C GLU A 29 9.72 -9.60 -0.41
N VAL A 30 9.31 -8.92 0.66
CA VAL A 30 8.16 -9.32 1.49
C VAL A 30 6.84 -9.18 0.71
N VAL A 31 6.70 -8.10 -0.07
CA VAL A 31 5.45 -7.78 -0.76
C VAL A 31 5.29 -8.52 -2.09
N THR A 32 6.38 -9.04 -2.67
CA THR A 32 6.40 -9.68 -4.00
C THR A 32 5.29 -10.72 -4.21
N HIS A 33 5.02 -11.55 -3.20
CA HIS A 33 3.99 -12.59 -3.26
C HIS A 33 2.56 -12.03 -3.23
N ALA A 34 2.36 -10.83 -2.70
CA ALA A 34 1.07 -10.15 -2.57
C ALA A 34 0.77 -9.20 -3.75
N VAL A 35 1.75 -8.93 -4.63
CA VAL A 35 1.63 -7.96 -5.74
C VAL A 35 0.36 -8.15 -6.58
N PRO A 36 -0.02 -9.36 -7.04
CA PRO A 36 -1.23 -9.52 -7.86
C PRO A 36 -2.52 -9.14 -7.12
N ASN A 37 -2.56 -9.36 -5.80
CA ASN A 37 -3.73 -9.04 -4.98
C ASN A 37 -3.77 -7.54 -4.70
N LEU A 38 -2.61 -6.92 -4.45
CA LEU A 38 -2.49 -5.48 -4.26
C LEU A 38 -2.84 -4.70 -5.53
N GLN A 39 -2.43 -5.18 -6.71
CA GLN A 39 -2.83 -4.59 -7.99
C GLN A 39 -4.35 -4.54 -8.12
N ARG A 40 -5.07 -5.63 -7.83
CA ARG A 40 -6.54 -5.64 -7.86
C ARG A 40 -7.18 -4.62 -6.91
N ILE A 41 -6.60 -4.42 -5.73
CA ILE A 41 -7.09 -3.42 -4.76
C ILE A 41 -6.84 -2.00 -5.28
N ILE A 42 -5.65 -1.76 -5.83
CA ILE A 42 -5.26 -0.45 -6.38
C ILE A 42 -6.13 -0.12 -7.60
N ASP A 43 -6.34 -1.06 -8.51
CA ASP A 43 -7.20 -0.90 -9.68
C ASP A 43 -8.64 -0.58 -9.27
N GLY A 44 -9.17 -1.30 -8.27
CA GLY A 44 -10.48 -1.03 -7.69
C GLY A 44 -10.57 0.36 -7.07
N ALA A 45 -9.59 0.77 -6.26
CA ALA A 45 -9.56 2.08 -5.63
C ALA A 45 -9.46 3.24 -6.64
N LEU A 46 -8.69 3.06 -7.71
CA LEU A 46 -8.56 4.03 -8.79
C LEU A 46 -9.83 4.14 -9.63
N HIS A 47 -10.52 3.01 -9.85
CA HIS A 47 -11.81 2.96 -10.53
C HIS A 47 -12.95 3.58 -9.69
N ASP A 48 -13.06 3.18 -8.42
CA ASP A 48 -14.14 3.59 -7.50
C ASP A 48 -14.02 5.05 -7.07
N GLY A 49 -12.80 5.58 -6.99
CA GLY A 49 -12.61 7.03 -6.89
C GLY A 49 -13.22 7.74 -8.11
N GLY A 50 -13.16 7.14 -9.29
CA GLY A 50 -13.46 7.82 -10.55
C GLY A 50 -12.27 8.65 -11.04
N TRP A 51 -11.06 8.34 -10.57
CA TRP A 51 -9.83 9.00 -10.99
C TRP A 51 -9.51 8.67 -12.45
N PHE A 52 -9.89 7.48 -12.91
CA PHE A 52 -9.85 7.04 -14.32
C PHE A 52 -11.23 6.97 -14.99
N SER A 53 -12.13 7.86 -14.59
CA SER A 53 -13.48 7.93 -15.16
C SER A 53 -13.50 8.47 -16.61
N GLN A 54 -14.70 8.60 -17.18
CA GLN A 54 -14.95 9.17 -18.52
C GLN A 54 -14.24 10.52 -18.77
N GLY A 55 -13.99 11.33 -17.73
CA GLY A 55 -13.24 12.58 -17.86
C GLY A 55 -11.77 12.36 -18.26
N HIS A 56 -11.13 11.31 -17.76
CA HIS A 56 -9.75 10.96 -18.09
C HIS A 56 -9.63 10.43 -19.53
N GLU A 57 -10.55 9.55 -19.95
CA GLU A 57 -10.60 9.09 -21.34
C GLU A 57 -10.82 10.26 -22.32
N GLN A 58 -11.65 11.23 -21.95
CA GLN A 58 -11.85 12.44 -22.74
C GLN A 58 -10.57 13.28 -22.82
N GLN A 59 -9.82 13.42 -21.73
CA GLN A 59 -8.55 14.14 -21.70
C GLN A 59 -7.49 13.46 -22.57
N ILE A 60 -7.38 12.13 -22.51
CA ILE A 60 -6.50 11.35 -23.40
C ILE A 60 -6.91 11.58 -24.86
N GLY A 61 -8.21 11.51 -25.17
CA GLY A 61 -8.72 11.76 -26.51
C GLY A 61 -8.38 13.17 -27.02
N GLN A 62 -8.57 14.20 -26.18
CA GLN A 62 -8.20 15.58 -26.52
C GLN A 62 -6.70 15.77 -26.71
N ALA A 63 -5.88 15.18 -25.83
CA ALA A 63 -4.42 15.25 -25.96
C ALA A 63 -3.97 14.56 -27.25
N SER A 64 -4.51 13.38 -27.57
CA SER A 64 -4.15 12.60 -28.76
C SER A 64 -4.57 13.27 -30.07
N ALA A 65 -5.70 13.99 -30.05
CA ALA A 65 -6.23 14.72 -31.21
C ALA A 65 -5.54 16.08 -31.45
N GLU A 66 -4.64 16.52 -30.57
CA GLU A 66 -3.92 17.79 -30.68
C GLU A 66 -3.09 17.84 -31.99
N PRO A 67 -3.39 18.75 -32.94
CA PRO A 67 -2.73 18.78 -34.25
C PRO A 67 -1.24 19.12 -34.18
N ASP A 68 -0.80 19.94 -33.23
CA ASP A 68 0.62 20.27 -33.07
C ASP A 68 1.36 19.11 -32.34
N PRO A 69 2.37 18.48 -32.96
CA PRO A 69 3.13 17.39 -32.35
C PRO A 69 3.79 17.76 -31.01
N GLN A 70 4.30 18.98 -30.87
CA GLN A 70 4.98 19.42 -29.63
C GLN A 70 3.97 19.66 -28.52
N MET A 71 2.83 20.27 -28.83
CA MET A 71 1.76 20.46 -27.86
C MET A 71 1.12 19.12 -27.46
N ARG A 72 0.97 18.19 -28.41
CA ARG A 72 0.49 16.83 -28.16
C ARG A 72 1.40 16.13 -27.15
N GLU A 73 2.70 16.14 -27.40
CA GLU A 73 3.68 15.51 -26.53
C GLU A 73 3.63 16.12 -25.12
N ALA A 74 3.65 17.46 -25.02
CA ALA A 74 3.57 18.16 -23.73
C ALA A 74 2.30 17.80 -22.94
N ARG A 75 1.15 17.70 -23.62
CA ARG A 75 -0.13 17.32 -23.00
C ARG A 75 -0.13 15.87 -22.52
N LEU A 76 0.43 14.95 -23.30
CA LEU A 76 0.55 13.55 -22.89
C LEU A 76 1.49 13.40 -21.70
N HIS A 77 2.64 14.09 -21.68
CA HIS A 77 3.53 14.11 -20.51
C HIS A 77 2.85 14.65 -19.26
N ALA A 78 2.05 15.71 -19.40
CA ALA A 78 1.29 16.25 -18.28
C ALA A 78 0.30 15.21 -17.70
N LEU A 79 -0.44 14.52 -18.58
CA LEU A 79 -1.37 13.46 -18.18
C LEU A 79 -0.67 12.31 -17.46
N VAL A 80 0.45 11.82 -18.00
CA VAL A 80 1.26 10.75 -17.37
C VAL A 80 1.80 11.20 -16.01
N ALA A 81 2.22 12.46 -15.89
CA ALA A 81 2.70 13.00 -14.62
C ALA A 81 1.58 13.09 -13.56
N ASP A 82 0.36 13.47 -13.97
CA ASP A 82 -0.82 13.47 -13.10
C ASP A 82 -1.20 12.06 -12.67
N GLU A 83 -1.26 11.11 -13.61
CA GLU A 83 -1.53 9.70 -13.32
C GLU A 83 -0.50 9.11 -12.35
N SER A 84 0.79 9.40 -12.56
CA SER A 84 1.87 8.94 -11.68
C SER A 84 1.70 9.49 -10.25
N ARG A 85 1.30 10.76 -10.10
CA ARG A 85 1.03 11.36 -8.78
C ARG A 85 -0.15 10.67 -8.09
N LEU A 86 -1.22 10.38 -8.82
CA LEU A 86 -2.40 9.69 -8.29
C LEU A 86 -2.09 8.25 -7.90
N ALA A 87 -1.41 7.49 -8.76
CA ALA A 87 -0.97 6.13 -8.49
C ALA A 87 -0.09 6.06 -7.24
N MET A 88 0.84 7.01 -7.09
CA MET A 88 1.67 7.13 -5.88
C MET A 88 0.82 7.40 -4.63
N LEU A 89 -0.13 8.34 -4.68
CA LEU A 89 -1.02 8.63 -3.56
C LEU A 89 -1.83 7.40 -3.12
N VAL A 90 -2.42 6.68 -4.08
CA VAL A 90 -3.19 5.46 -3.81
C VAL A 90 -2.28 4.35 -3.28
N GLY A 91 -1.13 4.12 -3.91
CA GLY A 91 -0.16 3.12 -3.47
C GLY A 91 0.32 3.35 -2.03
N VAL A 92 0.64 4.60 -1.66
CA VAL A 92 1.02 4.98 -0.29
C VAL A 92 -0.14 4.75 0.68
N THR A 93 -1.36 5.10 0.29
CA THR A 93 -2.56 4.90 1.12
C THR A 93 -2.82 3.42 1.40
N VAL A 94 -2.73 2.57 0.36
CA VAL A 94 -2.83 1.11 0.49
C VAL A 94 -1.70 0.57 1.37
N GLY A 95 -0.47 1.10 1.21
CA GLY A 95 0.67 0.75 2.06
C GLY A 95 0.44 1.04 3.55
N PHE A 96 -0.10 2.22 3.88
CA PHE A 96 -0.47 2.55 5.26
C PHE A 96 -1.58 1.64 5.80
N ALA A 97 -2.60 1.34 5.00
CA ALA A 97 -3.67 0.44 5.40
C ALA A 97 -3.11 -0.98 5.67
N LEU A 98 -2.28 -1.52 4.77
CA LEU A 98 -1.64 -2.81 4.93
C LEU A 98 -0.76 -2.86 6.19
N ALA A 99 0.04 -1.82 6.43
CA ALA A 99 0.90 -1.76 7.62
C ALA A 99 0.08 -1.80 8.93
N ARG A 100 -1.09 -1.13 8.98
CA ARG A 100 -1.99 -1.20 10.13
C ARG A 100 -2.58 -2.59 10.34
N GLU A 101 -3.04 -3.23 9.27
CA GLU A 101 -3.59 -4.60 9.33
C GLU A 101 -2.52 -5.60 9.83
N LEU A 102 -1.27 -5.45 9.38
CA LEU A 102 -0.16 -6.30 9.82
C LEU A 102 0.28 -6.03 11.27
N ALA A 103 0.12 -4.80 11.76
CA ALA A 103 0.44 -4.41 13.13
C ALA A 103 -0.67 -4.76 14.13
N ALA A 104 -1.87 -5.13 13.66
CA ALA A 104 -2.97 -5.51 14.52
C ALA A 104 -2.64 -6.84 15.25
N PRO A 105 -2.81 -6.92 16.58
CA PRO A 105 -2.59 -8.14 17.34
C PRO A 105 -3.67 -9.16 17.01
N GLY A 106 -3.40 -9.99 15.99
CA GLY A 106 -4.30 -11.05 15.52
C GLY A 106 -3.63 -11.98 14.51
N THR A 107 -2.60 -11.54 13.80
CA THR A 107 -1.92 -12.34 12.77
C THR A 107 -0.76 -13.19 13.31
N ALA A 108 -0.20 -12.86 14.49
CA ALA A 108 0.93 -13.58 15.09
C ALA A 108 0.54 -14.47 16.30
N ALA A 109 -0.65 -14.30 16.86
CA ALA A 109 -1.05 -14.96 18.11
C ALA A 109 -1.72 -16.34 17.91
N ALA A 110 -2.01 -16.75 16.67
CA ALA A 110 -2.67 -18.02 16.39
C ALA A 110 -1.73 -19.23 16.32
N GLU A 111 -0.40 -19.04 16.23
CA GLU A 111 0.57 -20.14 16.10
C GLU A 111 1.34 -20.47 17.39
N ALA A 112 1.10 -19.75 18.49
CA ALA A 112 1.84 -19.95 19.74
C ALA A 112 0.90 -20.17 20.93
N ASP A 113 0.12 -21.26 20.91
CA ASP A 113 -0.28 -21.92 22.16
C ASP A 113 -0.62 -23.41 21.95
N PRO A 114 0.37 -24.32 21.95
CA PRO A 114 0.11 -25.69 22.37
C PRO A 114 -0.01 -25.69 23.90
N THR A 115 -1.25 -25.77 24.38
CA THR A 115 -1.62 -25.96 25.79
C THR A 115 -0.76 -27.08 26.41
N PRO A 116 -0.01 -26.86 27.50
CA PRO A 116 0.51 -27.96 28.27
C PRO A 116 -0.63 -28.51 29.14
N GLU A 117 -1.18 -29.67 28.75
CA GLU A 117 -1.85 -30.56 29.68
C GLU A 117 -0.86 -30.89 30.81
N HIS A 118 -1.12 -30.40 32.02
CA HIS A 118 -0.54 -30.96 33.24
C HIS A 118 -1.57 -31.89 33.84
N ASP A 119 -1.54 -33.11 33.34
CA ASP A 119 -2.06 -34.27 34.03
C ASP A 119 -1.03 -34.71 35.08
N GLN A 120 -1.56 -35.17 36.22
CA GLN A 120 -0.89 -35.89 37.31
C GLN A 120 -0.10 -35.06 38.33
N ASP A 121 -0.75 -34.77 39.47
CA ASP A 121 -0.09 -35.03 40.74
C ASP A 121 -1.06 -35.75 41.69
N GLY A 122 -0.64 -36.96 42.08
CA GLY A 122 -1.45 -37.95 42.77
C GLY A 122 -1.64 -37.64 44.25
N ALA A 123 -2.82 -37.93 44.76
CA ALA A 123 -3.01 -38.29 46.17
C ALA A 123 -2.75 -39.81 46.36
N PRO A 124 -2.68 -40.34 47.59
CA PRO A 124 -1.85 -40.04 48.77
C PRO A 124 -1.04 -41.34 49.15
N PRO A 125 -0.28 -41.44 50.29
CA PRO A 125 -0.84 -41.80 51.63
C PRO A 125 0.00 -41.20 52.81
N ALA A 126 -0.30 -41.26 54.12
CA ALA A 126 -1.21 -41.99 54.99
C ALA A 126 -1.60 -41.10 56.20
#